data_AF-A0A3A4V0N6-F1
#
_entry.id   AF-A0A3A4V0N6-F1
#
_cell.length_a   1.000
_cell.length_b   1.000
_cell.length_c   1.000
_cell.angle_alpha   90.00
_cell.angle_beta   90.00
_cell.angle_gamma   90.00
#
_symmetry.space_group_name_H-M   'P 1'
#
loop_
_entity.id
_entity.type
_entity.pdbx_description
1 polymer ?
#
loop_
_entity_poly.entity_id
_entity_poly.type
_entity_poly.pdbx_seq_one_letter_code
_entity_poly.pdbx_strand_id
1 'polypeptide(L)'
;MDIFNIFNSFSSIVSDQNIISKYILIILVSLYILFAIVFAKQINILNGIVNQITFSPIFKTLSLLNVLMSLSLLIFVALFL
;
A
#
# COMPACT_ATOMS: atom_id res chain seq x y z
N MET A 1 20.54 -33.75 1.93
CA MET A 1 19.75 -32.68 1.29
C MET A 1 20.77 -31.76 0.64
N ASP A 2 21.05 -31.96 -0.64
CA ASP A 2 22.25 -31.40 -1.28
C ASP A 2 22.11 -29.88 -1.47
N ILE A 3 23.20 -29.14 -1.22
CA ILE A 3 23.28 -27.67 -1.40
C ILE A 3 22.82 -27.27 -2.81
N PHE A 4 23.08 -28.14 -3.80
CA PHE A 4 22.66 -28.01 -5.19
C PHE A 4 21.13 -28.00 -5.36
N ASN A 5 20.38 -28.76 -4.55
CA ASN A 5 18.92 -28.77 -4.59
C ASN A 5 18.32 -27.52 -3.95
N ILE A 6 18.98 -26.94 -2.94
CA ILE A 6 18.57 -25.65 -2.35
C ILE A 6 18.80 -24.53 -3.37
N PHE A 7 19.94 -24.54 -4.07
CA PHE A 7 20.28 -23.55 -5.08
C PHE A 7 19.36 -23.61 -6.31
N ASN A 8 19.00 -24.82 -6.77
CA ASN A 8 18.04 -25.00 -7.85
C ASN A 8 16.62 -24.58 -7.44
N SER A 9 16.22 -24.86 -6.19
CA SER A 9 14.94 -24.39 -5.65
C SER A 9 14.89 -22.86 -5.58
N PHE A 10 15.96 -22.22 -5.08
CA PHE A 10 16.09 -20.75 -5.07
C PHE A 10 16.07 -20.16 -6.48
N SER A 11 16.83 -20.74 -7.42
CA SER A 11 16.86 -20.34 -8.82
C SER A 11 15.47 -20.41 -9.45
N SER A 12 14.72 -21.50 -9.21
CA SER A 12 13.37 -21.67 -9.75
C SER A 12 12.37 -20.62 -9.21
N ILE A 13 12.49 -20.25 -7.93
CA ILE A 13 11.67 -19.19 -7.31
C ILE A 13 12.07 -17.80 -7.85
N VAL A 14 13.36 -17.56 -8.09
CA VAL A 14 13.87 -16.30 -8.67
C VAL A 14 13.52 -16.16 -10.15
N SER A 15 13.45 -17.27 -10.89
CA SER A 15 13.00 -17.27 -12.29
C SER A 15 11.50 -17.03 -12.44
N ASP A 16 10.72 -17.23 -11.39
CA ASP A 16 9.28 -16.92 -11.36
C ASP A 16 9.07 -15.40 -11.07
N GLN A 17 9.63 -14.56 -11.95
CA GLN A 17 9.68 -13.10 -11.82
C GLN A 17 8.29 -12.47 -11.61
N ASN A 18 7.23 -13.14 -12.09
CA ASN A 18 5.84 -12.72 -11.88
C ASN A 18 5.41 -12.82 -10.41
N ILE A 19 5.83 -13.87 -9.70
CA ILE A 19 5.46 -14.06 -8.28
C ILE A 19 6.22 -13.06 -7.40
N ILE A 20 7.52 -12.86 -7.67
CA ILE A 20 8.35 -11.90 -6.93
C ILE A 20 7.86 -10.47 -7.14
N SER A 21 7.57 -10.08 -8.38
CA SER A 21 7.03 -8.75 -8.68
C SER A 21 5.67 -8.54 -8.01
N LYS A 22 4.79 -9.54 -7.98
CA LYS A 22 3.52 -9.47 -7.24
C LYS A 22 3.72 -9.21 -5.76
N TYR A 23 4.64 -9.93 -5.10
CA TYR A 23 4.93 -9.69 -3.68
C TYR A 23 5.51 -8.30 -3.40
N ILE A 24 6.44 -7.84 -4.25
CA ILE A 24 6.99 -6.48 -4.15
C ILE A 24 5.86 -5.44 -4.31
N LEU A 25 4.95 -5.66 -5.26
CA LEU A 25 3.82 -4.77 -5.50
C LEU A 25 2.90 -4.70 -4.26
N ILE A 26 2.57 -5.84 -3.66
CA ILE A 26 1.76 -5.90 -2.43
C ILE A 26 2.42 -5.09 -1.31
N ILE A 27 3.74 -5.22 -1.12
CA ILE A 27 4.48 -4.48 -0.09
C ILE A 27 4.42 -2.97 -0.36
N LEU A 28 4.66 -2.54 -1.61
CA LEU A 28 4.62 -1.13 -1.99
C LEU A 28 3.22 -0.52 -1.83
N VAL A 29 2.18 -1.24 -2.24
CA VAL A 29 0.79 -0.79 -2.09
C VAL A 29 0.40 -0.72 -0.62
N SER A 30 0.84 -1.66 0.19
CA SER A 30 0.61 -1.65 1.64
C SER A 30 1.28 -0.43 2.31
N LEU A 31 2.51 -0.11 1.93
CA LEU A 31 3.20 1.10 2.37
C LEU A 31 2.44 2.37 1.94
N TYR A 32 1.96 2.41 0.70
CA TYR A 32 1.17 3.53 0.19
C TYR A 32 -0.12 3.74 0.99
N ILE A 33 -0.85 2.66 1.32
CA ILE A 33 -2.04 2.71 2.18
C ILE A 33 -1.71 3.30 3.55
N LEU A 34 -0.60 2.88 4.16
CA LEU A 34 -0.16 3.43 5.45
C LEU A 34 0.06 4.94 5.37
N PHE A 35 0.73 5.42 4.30
CA PHE A 35 0.88 6.86 4.07
C PHE A 35 -0.45 7.57 3.88
N ALA A 36 -1.39 7.01 3.11
CA ALA A 36 -2.71 7.58 2.90
C ALA A 36 -3.50 7.70 4.22
N ILE A 37 -3.44 6.68 5.08
CA ILE A 37 -4.07 6.69 6.41
C ILE A 37 -3.45 7.75 7.32
N VAL A 38 -2.11 7.82 7.38
CA VAL A 38 -1.41 8.83 8.17
C VAL A 38 -1.79 10.23 7.71
N PHE A 39 -1.84 10.47 6.39
CA PHE A 39 -2.24 11.75 5.82
C PHE A 39 -3.68 12.13 6.19
N ALA A 40 -4.61 11.17 6.10
CA ALA A 40 -6.00 11.38 6.50
C ALA A 40 -6.14 11.74 7.99
N LYS A 41 -5.38 11.05 8.84
CA LYS A 41 -5.34 11.34 10.28
C LYS A 41 -4.74 12.73 10.55
N GLN A 42 -3.69 13.12 9.84
CA GLN A 42 -3.08 14.44 9.98
C GLN A 42 -4.04 15.57 9.59
N ILE A 43 -4.83 15.42 8.50
CA ILE A 43 -5.86 16.40 8.13
C ILE A 43 -6.87 16.60 9.27
N ASN A 44 -7.32 15.51 9.89
CA ASN A 44 -8.27 15.59 11.01
C ASN A 44 -7.65 16.24 12.25
N ILE A 45 -6.41 15.89 12.58
CA ILE A 45 -5.67 16.47 13.72
C ILE A 45 -5.42 17.97 13.50
N LEU A 46 -4.94 18.37 12.33
CA LEU A 46 -4.68 19.77 12.01
C LEU A 46 -5.96 20.61 12.06
N ASN A 47 -7.09 20.03 11.60
CA ASN A 47 -8.38 20.67 11.68
C ASN A 47 -8.90 20.84 13.13
N GLY A 48 -8.35 20.10 14.10
CA GLY A 48 -8.68 20.22 15.53
C GLY A 48 -7.69 21.07 16.33
N ILE A 49 -6.40 21.01 16.01
CA ILE A 49 -5.35 21.83 16.66
C ILE A 49 -5.48 23.29 16.21
N VAL A 50 -5.71 23.50 14.92
CA VAL A 50 -5.84 24.82 14.35
C VAL A 50 -7.31 25.09 14.14
N ASN A 51 -8.02 25.45 15.21
CA ASN A 51 -9.41 25.95 15.17
C ASN A 51 -9.60 27.21 14.26
N GLN A 52 -8.55 27.63 13.54
CA GLN A 52 -8.48 28.74 12.58
C GLN A 52 -8.21 28.29 11.13
N ILE A 53 -7.75 27.05 10.89
CA ILE A 53 -7.57 26.48 9.55
C ILE A 53 -8.57 25.33 9.42
N THR A 54 -9.79 25.69 9.04
CA THR A 54 -10.73 24.68 8.55
C THR A 54 -10.20 24.20 7.21
N PHE A 55 -9.63 22.98 7.19
CA PHE A 55 -9.37 22.33 5.91
C PHE A 55 -10.70 22.24 5.18
N SER A 56 -10.73 22.72 3.93
CA SER A 56 -11.94 22.70 3.12
C SER A 56 -12.52 21.28 3.13
N PRO A 57 -13.86 21.11 3.24
CA PRO A 57 -14.50 19.79 3.21
C PRO A 57 -14.04 18.92 2.04
N ILE A 58 -13.64 19.54 0.94
CA ILE A 58 -13.08 18.91 -0.26
C ILE A 58 -11.78 18.16 0.04
N PHE A 59 -10.89 18.68 0.89
CA PHE A 59 -9.64 18.00 1.25
C PHE A 59 -9.90 16.79 2.14
N LYS A 60 -10.90 16.85 3.02
CA LYS A 60 -11.32 15.71 3.84
C LYS A 60 -11.91 14.59 2.99
N THR A 61 -12.79 14.92 2.05
CA THR A 61 -13.39 13.92 1.15
C THR A 61 -12.36 13.31 0.22
N LEU A 62 -11.46 14.12 -0.36
CA LEU A 62 -10.36 13.62 -1.20
C LEU A 62 -9.42 12.67 -0.43
N SER A 63 -9.07 13.02 0.81
CA SER A 63 -8.26 12.17 1.67
C SER A 63 -8.92 10.82 1.95
N LEU A 64 -10.22 10.81 2.24
CA LEU A 64 -10.96 9.59 2.54
C LEU A 64 -11.11 8.72 1.29
N LEU A 65 -11.43 9.33 0.15
CA LEU A 65 -11.46 8.66 -1.16
C LEU A 65 -10.10 8.06 -1.50
N ASN A 66 -9.01 8.75 -1.20
CA ASN A 66 -7.67 8.23 -1.46
C ASN A 66 -7.40 6.95 -0.66
N VAL A 67 -7.80 6.89 0.62
CA VAL A 67 -7.69 5.66 1.43
C VAL A 67 -8.53 4.53 0.83
N LEU A 68 -9.78 4.81 0.43
CA LEU A 68 -10.66 3.80 -0.18
C LEU A 68 -10.11 3.26 -1.51
N MET A 69 -9.62 4.15 -2.38
CA MET A 69 -9.00 3.76 -3.66
C MET A 69 -7.74 2.92 -3.44
N SER A 70 -6.91 3.29 -2.45
CA SER A 70 -5.71 2.54 -2.09
C SER A 70 -6.05 1.13 -1.61
N LEU A 71 -7.10 0.99 -0.80
CA LEU A 71 -7.60 -0.31 -0.34
C LEU A 71 -8.12 -1.16 -1.50
N SER A 72 -8.90 -0.56 -2.40
CA SER A 72 -9.38 -1.23 -3.61
C SER A 72 -8.24 -1.73 -4.48
N LEU A 73 -7.17 -0.94 -4.61
CA LEU A 73 -5.98 -1.31 -5.37
C LEU A 73 -5.26 -2.51 -4.73
N LEU A 74 -5.12 -2.55 -3.40
CA LEU A 74 -4.54 -3.71 -2.71
C LEU A 74 -5.35 -4.98 -2.95
N ILE A 75 -6.67 -4.89 -2.85
CA ILE A 75 -7.57 -6.03 -3.11
C ILE A 75 -7.39 -6.51 -4.56
N PHE A 76 -7.33 -5.58 -5.51
CA PHE A 76 -7.10 -5.92 -6.91
C PHE A 76 -5.76 -6.63 -7.12
N VAL A 77 -4.68 -6.09 -6.57
CA VAL A 77 -3.33 -6.66 -6.67
C VAL A 77 -3.24 -8.04 -6.00
N ALA A 78 -3.90 -8.22 -4.86
CA ALA A 78 -3.86 -9.49 -4.15
C ALA A 78 -4.63 -10.60 -4.88
N LEU A 79 -5.82 -10.27 -5.41
CA LEU A 79 -6.76 -11.24 -5.97
C LEU A 79 -6.59 -11.49 -7.47
N PHE A 80 -6.21 -10.48 -8.26
CA PHE A 80 -6.29 -10.54 -9.72
C PHE A 80 -4.95 -10.45 -10.44
N LEU A 81 -3.95 -9.85 -9.81
CA LEU A 81 -2.57 -9.80 -10.31
C LEU A 81 -1.76 -10.96 -9.74
#